data_AF-A0A931SQQ9-F1
#
_entry.id   AF-A0A931SQQ9-F1
#
_cell.length_a   1.000
_cell.length_b   1.000
_cell.length_c   1.000
_cell.angle_alpha   90.00
_cell.angle_beta   90.00
_cell.angle_gamma   90.00
#
_symmetry.space_group_name_H-M   'P 1'
#
loop_
_entity.id
_entity.type
_entity.pdbx_description
1 polymer ?
#
loop_
_entity_poly.entity_id
_entity_poly.type
_entity_poly.pdbx_seq_one_letter_code
_entity_poly.pdbx_strand_id
1 'polypeptide(L)'
;MSVTTQKRIKHLARYFGILGTLCLLGYGTGLAPLFLFFVGPPILLSFWLRTSAPFLVSWIPNNPFFNNVLLLYPVTLIYFGLAGFQLKNILNERGRVRFLILTAFVGFLFYIHRQAAQELFLYWDGSKRL
;
A
#
# COMPACT_ATOMS: atom_id res chain seq x y z
N MET A 1 -6.98 7.72 -26.53
CA MET A 1 -5.77 7.29 -25.79
C MET A 1 -4.99 6.33 -26.69
N SER A 2 -3.72 6.59 -27.01
CA SER A 2 -3.00 5.76 -27.99
C SER A 2 -2.68 4.36 -27.45
N VAL A 3 -2.65 3.34 -28.32
CA VAL A 3 -2.35 1.93 -27.98
C VAL A 3 -1.02 1.78 -27.24
N THR A 4 -0.03 2.62 -27.54
CA THR A 4 1.28 2.66 -26.87
C THR A 4 1.18 3.13 -25.41
N THR A 5 0.25 4.04 -25.11
CA THR A 5 0.03 4.56 -23.75
C THR A 5 -0.53 3.48 -22.84
N GLN A 6 -1.48 2.67 -23.35
CA GLN A 6 -2.13 1.59 -22.63
C GLN A 6 -1.16 0.45 -22.27
N LYS A 7 -0.26 0.06 -23.19
CA LYS A 7 0.77 -0.96 -22.92
C LYS A 7 1.70 -0.53 -21.76
N ARG A 8 2.15 0.73 -21.74
CA ARG A 8 3.02 1.25 -20.67
C ARG A 8 2.34 1.30 -19.29
N ILE A 9 1.00 1.45 -19.21
CA ILE A 9 0.28 1.41 -17.91
C ILE A 9 0.36 0.00 -17.31
N LYS A 10 0.12 -1.01 -18.16
CA LYS A 10 0.10 -2.41 -17.73
C LYS A 10 1.45 -2.86 -17.15
N HIS A 11 2.57 -2.42 -17.71
CA HIS A 11 3.90 -2.77 -17.19
C HIS A 11 4.18 -2.14 -15.82
N LEU A 12 3.91 -0.84 -15.65
CA LEU A 12 4.23 -0.16 -14.38
C LEU A 12 3.35 -0.66 -13.23
N ALA A 13 2.05 -0.87 -13.48
CA ALA A 13 1.16 -1.49 -12.51
C ALA A 13 1.59 -2.92 -12.13
N ARG A 14 2.13 -3.70 -13.08
CA ARG A 14 2.70 -5.03 -12.80
C ARG A 14 3.93 -4.95 -11.89
N TYR A 15 4.87 -4.04 -12.15
CA TYR A 15 6.06 -3.90 -11.30
C TYR A 15 5.71 -3.47 -9.88
N PHE A 16 4.78 -2.54 -9.73
CA PHE A 16 4.30 -2.12 -8.41
C PHE A 16 3.48 -3.21 -7.71
N GLY A 17 2.69 -3.98 -8.46
CA GLY A 17 2.01 -5.17 -7.92
C GLY A 17 3.01 -6.21 -7.40
N ILE A 18 4.05 -6.53 -8.18
CA ILE A 18 5.13 -7.43 -7.76
C ILE A 18 5.84 -6.89 -6.52
N LEU A 19 6.14 -5.59 -6.48
CA LEU A 19 6.75 -4.95 -5.31
C LEU A 19 5.85 -5.06 -4.07
N GLY A 20 4.55 -4.84 -4.22
CA GLY A 20 3.57 -5.05 -3.15
C GLY A 20 3.52 -6.51 -2.66
N THR A 21 3.53 -7.49 -3.57
CA THR A 21 3.61 -8.91 -3.23
C THR A 21 4.91 -9.24 -2.49
N LEU A 22 6.07 -8.75 -2.97
CA LEU A 22 7.36 -8.96 -2.32
C LEU A 22 7.40 -8.33 -0.93
N CYS A 23 6.84 -7.13 -0.76
CA CYS A 23 6.75 -6.49 0.54
C CYS A 23 5.90 -7.30 1.52
N LEU A 24 4.77 -7.88 1.05
CA LEU A 24 3.91 -8.71 1.89
C LEU A 24 4.58 -10.05 2.26
N LEU A 25 5.29 -10.68 1.33
CA LEU A 25 6.08 -11.89 1.61
C LEU A 25 7.23 -11.59 2.59
N GLY A 26 7.91 -10.46 2.42
CA GLY A 26 8.94 -9.97 3.34
C GLY A 26 8.41 -9.74 4.76
N TYR A 27 7.18 -9.21 4.87
CA TYR A 27 6.48 -9.10 6.15
C TYR A 27 6.20 -10.48 6.77
N GLY A 28 5.74 -11.45 5.99
CA GLY A 28 5.45 -12.81 6.48
C GLY A 28 6.67 -13.65 6.87
N THR A 29 7.87 -13.29 6.43
CA THR A 29 9.12 -14.05 6.68
C THR A 29 9.91 -13.57 7.91
N GLY A 30 9.42 -12.56 8.64
CA GLY A 30 10.04 -12.11 9.88
C GLY A 30 11.19 -11.10 9.72
N LEU A 31 11.49 -10.62 8.51
CA LEU A 31 12.36 -9.46 8.24
C LEU A 31 11.64 -8.13 8.57
N ALA A 32 10.92 -8.14 9.69
CA ALA A 32 9.73 -7.34 9.95
C ALA A 32 9.90 -5.81 9.90
N PRO A 33 10.96 -5.17 10.42
CA PRO A 33 10.92 -3.72 10.61
C PRO A 33 10.86 -2.95 9.29
N LEU A 34 11.63 -3.41 8.31
CA LEU A 34 11.78 -2.72 7.03
C LEU A 34 10.56 -2.94 6.13
N PHE A 35 10.02 -4.17 6.11
CA PHE A 35 8.80 -4.49 5.37
C PHE A 35 7.53 -3.97 6.04
N LEU A 36 7.49 -3.89 7.37
CA LEU A 36 6.37 -3.30 8.11
C LEU A 36 6.24 -1.81 7.81
N PHE A 37 7.34 -1.09 7.57
CA PHE A 37 7.27 0.28 7.08
C PHE A 37 6.50 0.36 5.75
N PHE A 38 6.84 -0.49 4.77
CA PHE A 38 6.23 -0.50 3.44
C PHE A 38 4.80 -1.03 3.40
N VAL A 39 4.50 -2.06 4.19
CA VAL A 39 3.17 -2.70 4.25
C VAL A 39 2.29 -2.04 5.32
N GLY A 40 2.84 -1.12 6.12
CA GLY A 40 2.15 -0.44 7.21
C GLY A 40 0.87 0.28 6.75
N PRO A 41 0.91 1.12 5.70
CA PRO A 41 -0.30 1.77 5.21
C PRO A 41 -1.37 0.77 4.72
N PRO A 42 -1.04 -0.28 3.94
CA PRO A 42 -1.98 -1.37 3.65
C PRO A 42 -2.56 -2.06 4.90
N ILE A 43 -1.75 -2.33 5.93
CA ILE A 43 -2.23 -2.93 7.19
C ILE A 43 -3.26 -2.03 7.86
N LEU A 44 -2.92 -0.74 8.01
CA LEU A 44 -3.81 0.22 8.64
C LEU A 44 -5.12 0.39 7.85
N LEU A 45 -5.01 0.45 6.52
CA LEU A 45 -6.18 0.52 5.64
C LEU A 45 -7.05 -0.73 5.74
N SER A 46 -6.45 -1.93 5.86
CA SER A 46 -7.19 -3.18 6.05
C SER A 46 -7.94 -3.19 7.38
N PHE A 47 -7.32 -2.69 8.45
CA PHE A 47 -7.97 -2.54 9.76
C PHE A 47 -9.09 -1.50 9.72
N TRP A 48 -8.85 -0.35 9.08
CA TRP A 48 -9.85 0.70 8.92
C TRP A 48 -11.06 0.23 8.11
N LEU A 49 -10.85 -0.54 7.04
CA LEU A 49 -11.94 -1.17 6.27
C LEU A 49 -12.78 -2.10 7.16
N ARG A 50 -12.13 -2.86 8.04
CA ARG A 50 -12.82 -3.79 8.94
C ARG A 50 -13.63 -3.12 10.03
N THR A 51 -13.16 -1.97 10.51
CA THR A 51 -13.82 -1.20 11.57
C THR A 51 -14.90 -0.26 11.02
N SER A 52 -14.62 0.41 9.90
CA SER A 52 -15.50 1.45 9.33
C SER A 52 -16.53 0.90 8.34
N ALA A 53 -16.22 -0.22 7.67
CA ALA A 53 -17.11 -0.87 6.71
C ALA A 53 -17.20 -2.39 6.95
N PRO A 54 -17.60 -2.84 8.16
CA PRO A 54 -17.60 -4.26 8.52
C PRO A 54 -18.47 -5.11 7.59
N PHE A 55 -19.52 -4.53 6.99
CA PHE A 55 -20.39 -5.21 6.03
C PHE A 55 -19.66 -5.68 4.76
N LEU A 56 -18.57 -5.02 4.36
CA LEU A 56 -17.79 -5.41 3.18
C LEU A 56 -16.93 -6.66 3.42
N VAL A 57 -16.62 -6.94 4.68
CA VAL A 57 -15.63 -7.95 5.08
C VAL A 57 -16.17 -8.92 6.14
N SER A 58 -17.47 -8.86 6.44
CA SER A 58 -18.13 -9.69 7.46
C SER A 58 -18.10 -11.19 7.14
N TRP A 59 -17.99 -11.52 5.86
CA TRP A 59 -17.84 -12.89 5.36
C TRP A 59 -16.41 -13.44 5.51
N ILE A 60 -15.42 -12.58 5.81
CA ILE A 60 -14.02 -12.99 5.99
C ILE A 60 -13.84 -13.47 7.45
N PRO A 61 -13.46 -14.76 7.66
CA PRO A 61 -13.25 -15.29 9.00
C PRO A 61 -12.22 -14.46 9.78
N ASN A 62 -12.44 -14.27 11.08
CA ASN A 62 -11.49 -13.58 11.95
C ASN A 62 -10.29 -14.48 12.31
N ASN A 63 -9.60 -14.97 11.29
CA ASN A 63 -8.41 -15.80 11.40
C ASN A 63 -7.22 -15.01 10.82
N PRO A 64 -6.04 -15.05 11.46
CA PRO A 64 -4.85 -14.36 10.96
C PRO A 64 -4.51 -14.66 9.50
N PHE A 65 -4.66 -15.92 9.08
CA PHE A 65 -4.41 -16.35 7.71
C PHE A 65 -5.39 -15.70 6.72
N PHE A 66 -6.70 -15.79 7.00
CA PHE A 66 -7.73 -15.22 6.11
C PHE A 66 -7.66 -13.69 6.06
N ASN A 67 -7.35 -13.03 7.18
CA ASN A 67 -7.14 -11.58 7.19
C ASN A 67 -5.92 -11.19 6.33
N ASN A 68 -4.82 -11.93 6.40
CA ASN A 68 -3.64 -11.64 5.58
C ASN A 68 -3.87 -11.89 4.07
N VAL A 69 -4.59 -12.96 3.72
CA VAL A 69 -4.76 -13.39 2.32
C VAL A 69 -5.94 -12.71 1.64
N LEU A 70 -7.10 -12.63 2.31
CA LEU A 70 -8.35 -12.15 1.69
C LEU A 70 -8.58 -10.65 1.90
N LEU A 71 -7.90 -10.02 2.85
CA LEU A 71 -8.07 -8.60 3.12
C LEU A 71 -6.78 -7.81 2.88
N LEU A 72 -5.68 -8.19 3.53
CA LEU A 72 -4.43 -7.43 3.45
C LEU A 72 -3.79 -7.50 2.06
N TYR A 73 -3.75 -8.68 1.43
CA TYR A 73 -3.18 -8.85 0.09
C TYR A 73 -3.86 -8.00 -0.99
N PRO A 74 -5.20 -8.05 -1.18
CA PRO A 74 -5.85 -7.19 -2.18
C PRO A 74 -5.69 -5.70 -1.87
N VAL A 75 -5.75 -5.30 -0.60
CA VAL A 75 -5.50 -3.91 -0.19
C VAL A 75 -4.08 -3.47 -0.54
N THR A 76 -3.09 -4.34 -0.32
CA THR A 76 -1.69 -4.10 -0.68
C THR A 76 -1.54 -3.93 -2.19
N LEU A 77 -2.14 -4.80 -2.99
CA LEU A 77 -2.10 -4.69 -4.45
C LEU A 77 -2.75 -3.41 -4.96
N ILE A 78 -3.89 -3.01 -4.39
CA ILE A 78 -4.58 -1.76 -4.74
C ILE A 78 -3.68 -0.57 -4.39
N TYR A 79 -3.13 -0.55 -3.18
CA TYR A 79 -2.27 0.54 -2.71
C TYR A 79 -1.05 0.75 -3.61
N PHE A 80 -0.26 -0.30 -3.83
CA PHE A 80 0.92 -0.20 -4.69
C PHE A 80 0.55 0.01 -6.16
N GLY A 81 -0.53 -0.60 -6.64
CA GLY A 81 -1.04 -0.39 -8.00
C GLY A 81 -1.41 1.07 -8.26
N LEU A 82 -2.12 1.72 -7.32
CA LEU A 82 -2.46 3.13 -7.39
C LEU A 82 -1.23 4.03 -7.27
N ALA A 83 -0.30 3.72 -6.36
CA ALA A 83 0.96 4.46 -6.23
C ALA A 83 1.78 4.41 -7.53
N GLY A 84 1.88 3.22 -8.15
CA GLY A 84 2.55 3.05 -9.44
C GLY A 84 1.83 3.77 -10.58
N PHE A 85 0.50 3.71 -10.62
CA PHE A 85 -0.30 4.46 -11.59
C PHE A 85 -0.06 5.98 -11.47
N GLN A 86 -0.09 6.51 -10.24
CA GLN A 86 0.14 7.92 -9.98
C GLN A 86 1.56 8.32 -10.37
N LEU A 87 2.57 7.53 -9.99
CA LEU A 87 3.95 7.77 -10.39
C LEU A 87 4.08 7.82 -11.92
N LYS A 88 3.40 6.92 -12.64
CA LYS A 88 3.40 6.96 -14.10
C LYS A 88 2.84 8.27 -14.66
N ASN A 89 1.72 8.75 -14.12
CA ASN A 89 1.12 10.01 -14.56
C ASN A 89 2.08 11.17 -14.34
N ILE A 90 2.74 11.21 -13.17
CA ILE A 90 3.77 12.20 -12.84
C ILE A 90 4.94 12.15 -13.83
N LEU A 91 5.40 10.95 -14.21
CA LEU A 91 6.51 10.79 -15.15
C LEU A 91 6.15 11.24 -16.58
N ASN A 92 4.87 11.31 -16.95
CA ASN A 92 4.43 11.83 -18.24
C ASN A 92 4.40 13.37 -18.29
N GLU A 93 4.43 14.05 -17.14
CA GLU A 93 4.52 15.51 -17.06
C GLU A 93 5.89 16.01 -17.52
N ARG A 94 5.93 17.22 -18.09
CA ARG A 94 7.16 17.83 -18.63
C ARG A 94 7.66 18.98 -17.75
N GLY A 95 8.97 19.17 -17.76
CA GLY A 95 9.62 20.34 -17.16
C GLY A 95 9.59 20.37 -15.63
N ARG A 96 9.62 21.58 -15.06
CA ARG A 96 9.72 21.83 -13.61
C ARG A 96 8.51 21.31 -12.82
N VAL A 97 7.33 21.28 -13.46
CA VAL A 97 6.08 20.80 -12.84
C VAL A 97 6.20 19.32 -12.44
N ARG A 98 6.82 18.48 -13.28
CA ARG A 98 7.08 17.07 -12.95
C ARG A 98 7.88 16.93 -11.65
N PHE A 99 8.93 17.72 -11.48
CA PHE A 99 9.78 17.66 -10.29
C PHE A 99 9.00 18.07 -9.03
N LEU A 100 8.18 19.11 -9.15
CA LEU A 100 7.35 19.62 -8.06
C LEU A 100 6.32 18.57 -7.61
N ILE A 101 5.59 17.96 -8.56
CA ILE A 101 4.60 16.91 -8.27
C ILE A 101 5.28 15.64 -7.74
N LEU A 102 6.43 15.25 -8.31
CA LEU A 102 7.16 14.08 -7.83
C LEU A 102 7.62 14.27 -6.38
N THR A 103 8.14 15.46 -6.04
CA THR A 103 8.56 15.77 -4.67
C THR A 103 7.36 15.75 -3.72
N ALA A 104 6.24 16.34 -4.10
CA ALA A 104 5.00 16.29 -3.32
C ALA A 104 4.49 14.86 -3.14
N PHE A 105 4.54 14.04 -4.18
CA PHE A 105 4.12 12.64 -4.14
C PHE A 105 5.03 11.80 -3.23
N VAL A 106 6.35 11.95 -3.33
CA VAL A 106 7.30 11.27 -2.43
C VAL A 106 7.10 11.72 -0.99
N GLY A 107 6.93 13.03 -0.74
CA GLY A 107 6.64 13.57 0.58
C GLY A 107 5.33 13.03 1.16
N PHE A 108 4.29 12.94 0.33
CA PHE A 108 3.00 12.35 0.71
C PHE A 108 3.11 10.87 1.06
N LEU A 109 3.81 10.08 0.23
CA LEU A 109 4.07 8.66 0.53
C LEU A 109 4.85 8.53 1.84
N PHE A 110 5.91 9.31 2.02
CA PHE A 110 6.70 9.29 3.25
C PHE A 110 5.86 9.64 4.48
N TYR A 111 5.01 10.67 4.39
CA TYR A 111 4.10 11.08 5.45
C TYR A 111 3.15 9.93 5.84
N ILE A 112 2.51 9.28 4.86
CA ILE A 112 1.59 8.17 5.12
C ILE A 112 2.32 6.98 5.77
N HIS A 113 3.51 6.63 5.28
CA HIS A 113 4.26 5.52 5.86
C HIS A 113 4.74 5.84 7.28
N ARG A 114 5.16 7.08 7.54
CA ARG A 114 5.51 7.53 8.89
C ARG A 114 4.30 7.47 9.83
N GLN A 115 3.15 7.97 9.41
CA GLN A 115 1.92 7.94 10.20
C GLN A 115 1.50 6.50 10.50
N ALA A 116 1.51 5.63 9.48
CA ALA A 116 1.19 4.22 9.65
C ALA A 116 2.16 3.52 10.60
N ALA A 117 3.46 3.82 10.50
CA ALA A 117 4.47 3.28 11.42
C ALA A 117 4.20 3.73 12.85
N GLN A 118 3.93 5.02 13.08
CA GLN A 118 3.63 5.53 14.43
C GLN A 118 2.40 4.84 15.04
N GLU A 119 1.33 4.69 14.26
CA GLU A 119 0.14 3.99 14.75
C GLU A 119 0.43 2.52 15.03
N LEU A 120 1.11 1.81 14.12
CA LEU A 120 1.49 0.40 14.33
C LEU A 120 2.44 0.19 15.52
N PHE A 121 3.37 1.12 15.75
CA PHE A 121 4.23 1.09 16.95
C PHE A 121 3.41 1.28 18.23
N LEU A 122 2.42 2.18 18.25
CA LEU A 122 1.51 2.36 19.38
C LEU A 122 0.65 1.11 19.66
N TYR A 123 0.28 0.36 18.63
CA TYR A 123 -0.40 -0.93 18.76
C TYR A 123 0.54 -2.04 19.26
N TRP A 124 1.80 -2.05 18.82
CA TRP A 124 2.81 -3.02 19.25
C TRP A 124 3.24 -2.82 20.71
N ASP A 125 3.32 -1.58 21.19
CA ASP A 125 3.69 -1.21 22.56
C ASP A 125 2.55 -1.43 23.60
N GLY A 126 1.48 -2.13 23.22
CA GLY A 126 0.45 -2.62 24.15
C GLY A 126 -0.58 -1.59 24.62
N SER A 127 -0.55 -0.36 24.12
CA SER A 127 -1.49 0.69 24.53
C SER A 127 -2.90 0.56 23.93
N LYS A 128 -3.05 -0.15 22.80
CA LYS A 128 -4.34 -0.44 22.15
C LYS A 128 -4.26 -1.83 21.51
N ARG A 129 -5.25 -2.70 21.74
CA ARG A 129 -5.40 -4.00 21.06
C ARG A 129 -6.24 -3.81 19.79
N LEU A 130 -5.80 -4.40 18.67
CA LEU A 130 -6.59 -4.56 17.44
C LEU A 130 -7.66 -5.65 17.62
#